data_AF-A0A947HWP6-F1
#
_entry.id   AF-A0A947HWP6-F1
#
_cell.length_a   1.000
_cell.length_b   1.000
_cell.length_c   1.000
_cell.angle_alpha   90.00
_cell.angle_beta   90.00
_cell.angle_gamma   90.00
#
_symmetry.space_group_name_H-M   'P 1'
#
loop_
_entity.id
_entity.type
_entity.pdbx_description
1 polymer ?
#
loop_
_entity_poly.entity_id
_entity_poly.type
_entity_poly.pdbx_seq_one_letter_code
_entity_poly.pdbx_strand_id
1 'polypeptide(L)'
;MNAPTELNHMTAQAAKVLTDGLPRLREIPYNYTSFSDREIVQRLLGQRAWEVLSLLRTERQTGRSARMLYEVLGDIWVVQRNPYLQDDLLDNPKRRGQLIDALHHRLGEVDRRRHSADAPAEAQADASRDKLVAELLASARQAIDRFAKAFDQTTTLRKRTAQVLGAVTRSDNIKFDGLSRVSHVTDATDWRVEYPFVVLTPDTEEEMAALVKGCVELGLTIIPRGGGTGYTGGAVPLTWKSAVINTEKLEQMTEVEMVALPGVDKPVATVWTGAGVVTQRVADAAERAGFVFAVDPTSAEASCVGGNVAMNAGGKKAVLWGTALDNLASWRMVTPDAQWLEVVRLDHNLGKIHDIETASFELRYFEADGKTPIRTERLDIPGRTFRKEGLGKDVTDKFLAGLPGIQKEGCDGLITSCRWIVHCMPKHTRTVCLEFFGNPTL
;
A
#
# COMPACT_ATOMS: atom_id res chain seq x y z
N MET A 1 -20.81 -12.94 -50.04
CA MET A 1 -19.41 -12.46 -50.11
C MET A 1 -19.27 -11.31 -49.16
N ASN A 2 -18.56 -11.51 -48.05
CA ASN A 2 -17.84 -10.50 -47.26
C ASN A 2 -17.05 -11.27 -46.20
N ALA A 3 -15.72 -11.20 -46.32
CA ALA A 3 -14.75 -11.98 -45.56
C ALA A 3 -14.63 -11.50 -44.09
N PRO A 4 -14.22 -12.37 -43.15
CA PRO A 4 -13.97 -11.97 -41.77
C PRO A 4 -12.70 -11.14 -41.69
N THR A 5 -12.79 -9.94 -41.12
CA THR A 5 -11.63 -9.10 -40.82
C THR A 5 -10.93 -9.65 -39.58
N GLU A 6 -9.70 -10.14 -39.73
CA GLU A 6 -8.93 -10.69 -38.62
C GLU A 6 -8.55 -9.63 -37.58
N LEU A 7 -8.69 -10.00 -36.30
CA LEU A 7 -8.33 -9.26 -35.09
C LEU A 7 -6.83 -8.84 -35.01
N ASN A 8 -6.01 -9.25 -35.98
CA ASN A 8 -4.56 -9.06 -35.99
C ASN A 8 -4.11 -7.65 -36.41
N HIS A 9 -4.99 -6.84 -37.01
CA HIS A 9 -4.60 -5.52 -37.52
C HIS A 9 -4.60 -4.39 -36.48
N MET A 10 -5.37 -4.49 -35.39
CA MET A 10 -5.43 -3.45 -34.36
C MET A 10 -4.32 -3.57 -33.30
N THR A 11 -3.82 -4.79 -33.03
CA THR A 11 -2.66 -5.02 -32.15
C THR A 11 -1.35 -4.63 -32.82
N ALA A 12 -1.22 -4.79 -34.14
CA ALA A 12 -0.02 -4.40 -34.88
C ALA A 12 0.18 -2.88 -34.95
N GLN A 13 -0.90 -2.09 -34.97
CA GLN A 13 -0.84 -0.62 -35.09
C GLN A 13 -0.55 0.06 -33.74
N ALA A 14 -1.01 -0.50 -32.61
CA ALA A 14 -0.64 -0.06 -31.28
C ALA A 14 0.81 -0.44 -30.91
N ALA A 15 1.31 -1.58 -31.41
CA ALA A 15 2.70 -1.99 -31.23
C ALA A 15 3.68 -1.14 -32.07
N LYS A 16 3.27 -0.67 -33.26
CA LYS A 16 4.13 0.11 -34.16
C LYS A 16 4.42 1.54 -33.69
N VAL A 17 3.57 2.12 -32.84
CA VAL A 17 3.81 3.47 -32.27
C VAL A 17 4.80 3.42 -31.09
N LEU A 18 5.12 2.24 -30.56
CA LEU A 18 6.00 2.07 -29.39
C LEU A 18 7.42 1.56 -29.73
N THR A 19 7.74 1.33 -31.00
CA THR A 19 9.05 0.79 -31.38
C THR A 19 9.63 1.50 -32.61
N ASP A 20 10.09 2.73 -32.42
CA ASP A 20 11.19 3.25 -33.24
C ASP A 20 12.48 2.48 -32.88
N GLY A 21 12.74 1.42 -33.65
CA GLY A 21 14.04 1.24 -34.32
C GLY A 21 15.32 0.93 -33.54
N LEU A 22 15.31 0.66 -32.22
CA LEU A 22 16.48 0.11 -31.52
C LEU A 22 16.08 -1.05 -30.59
N PRO A 23 16.78 -2.20 -30.60
CA PRO A 23 16.54 -3.25 -29.61
C PRO A 23 16.76 -2.67 -28.21
N ARG A 24 15.81 -2.85 -27.29
CA ARG A 24 15.96 -2.55 -25.86
C ARG A 24 17.05 -3.46 -25.27
N LEU A 25 18.32 -3.13 -25.51
CA LEU A 25 19.45 -3.69 -24.79
C LEU A 25 19.38 -3.14 -23.36
N ARG A 26 18.94 -3.98 -22.42
CA ARG A 26 19.06 -3.72 -20.99
C ARG A 26 20.55 -3.80 -20.63
N GLU A 27 21.13 -2.70 -20.18
CA GLU A 27 22.56 -2.60 -19.84
C GLU A 27 22.82 -2.84 -18.34
N ILE A 28 21.79 -2.68 -17.50
CA ILE A 28 21.84 -3.10 -16.10
C ILE A 28 21.68 -4.63 -16.03
N PRO A 29 22.65 -5.37 -15.46
CA PRO A 29 22.76 -6.82 -15.60
C PRO A 29 21.68 -7.64 -14.86
N TYR A 30 20.77 -7.00 -14.14
CA TYR A 30 19.79 -7.66 -13.29
C TYR A 30 18.37 -7.50 -13.84
N ASN A 31 17.69 -8.60 -14.14
CA ASN A 31 16.37 -8.61 -14.78
C ASN A 31 15.17 -8.67 -13.80
N TYR A 32 15.40 -8.45 -12.50
CA TYR A 32 14.39 -8.68 -11.45
C TYR A 32 13.50 -7.48 -11.14
N THR A 33 13.57 -6.39 -11.94
CA THR A 33 12.76 -5.19 -11.73
C THR A 33 11.99 -4.80 -12.98
N SER A 34 10.74 -4.36 -12.78
CA SER A 34 9.89 -3.75 -13.81
C SER A 34 10.41 -2.39 -14.28
N PHE A 35 11.29 -1.76 -13.49
CA PHE A 35 11.98 -0.53 -13.87
C PHE A 35 12.99 -0.76 -15.00
N SER A 36 12.92 0.11 -16.00
CA SER A 36 13.89 0.28 -17.08
C SER A 36 15.18 0.94 -16.60
N ASP A 37 16.26 0.80 -17.38
CA ASP A 37 17.53 1.47 -17.08
C ASP A 37 17.37 2.98 -16.92
N ARG A 38 16.48 3.60 -17.71
CA ARG A 38 16.14 5.02 -17.60
C ARG A 38 15.64 5.37 -16.20
N GLU A 39 14.68 4.62 -15.69
CA GLU A 39 14.07 4.91 -14.39
C GLU A 39 15.06 4.65 -13.24
N ILE A 40 15.89 3.61 -13.36
CA ILE A 40 16.93 3.32 -12.37
C ILE A 40 17.97 4.45 -12.33
N VAL A 41 18.47 4.89 -13.50
CA VAL A 41 19.39 6.03 -13.61
C VAL A 41 18.75 7.30 -13.05
N GLN A 42 17.52 7.61 -13.43
CA GLN A 42 16.81 8.80 -12.94
C GLN A 42 16.64 8.78 -11.42
N ARG A 43 16.33 7.63 -10.82
CA ARG A 43 16.19 7.48 -9.36
C ARG A 43 17.53 7.59 -8.63
N LEU A 44 18.60 7.01 -9.17
CA LEU A 44 19.90 6.99 -8.49
C LEU A 44 20.72 8.27 -8.71
N LEU A 45 20.72 8.79 -9.94
CA LEU A 45 21.59 9.87 -10.40
C LEU A 45 20.84 11.15 -10.81
N GLY A 46 19.53 11.08 -11.04
CA GLY A 46 18.71 12.21 -11.47
C GLY A 46 18.49 12.31 -12.98
N GLN A 47 17.54 13.16 -13.38
CA GLN A 47 17.13 13.38 -14.78
C GLN A 47 18.31 13.82 -15.67
N ARG A 48 19.14 14.75 -15.17
CA ARG A 48 20.30 15.27 -15.89
C ARG A 48 21.30 14.17 -16.26
N ALA A 49 21.56 13.22 -15.36
CA ALA A 49 22.48 12.13 -15.64
C ALA A 49 21.97 11.21 -16.77
N TRP A 50 20.65 10.99 -16.86
CA TRP A 50 20.07 10.24 -17.97
C TRP A 50 20.23 10.95 -19.32
N GLU A 51 20.05 12.27 -19.35
CA GLU A 51 20.27 13.09 -20.56
C GLU A 51 21.72 13.03 -21.02
N VAL A 52 22.66 13.16 -20.09
CA VAL A 52 24.10 13.05 -20.39
C VAL A 52 24.46 11.65 -20.89
N LEU A 53 23.93 10.58 -20.27
CA LEU A 53 24.13 9.22 -20.74
C LEU A 53 23.55 8.98 -22.13
N SER A 54 22.38 9.55 -22.42
CA SER A 54 21.74 9.44 -23.74
C SER A 54 22.56 10.15 -24.82
N LEU A 55 23.12 11.31 -24.50
CA LEU A 55 24.01 12.04 -25.40
C LEU A 55 25.28 11.22 -25.69
N LEU A 56 25.98 10.75 -24.65
CA LEU A 56 27.21 9.96 -24.77
C LEU A 56 27.01 8.60 -25.46
N ARG A 57 25.80 8.03 -25.43
CA ARG A 57 25.46 6.79 -26.16
C ARG A 57 25.42 6.97 -27.67
N THR A 58 25.15 8.18 -28.17
CA THR A 58 25.17 8.45 -29.62
C THR A 58 26.60 8.48 -30.19
N GLU A 59 27.61 8.54 -29.32
CA GLU A 59 29.02 8.61 -29.70
C GLU A 59 29.66 7.20 -29.70
N ARG A 60 30.27 6.79 -30.82
CA ARG A 60 30.74 5.41 -31.14
C ARG A 60 31.82 4.79 -30.22
N GLN A 61 32.20 5.39 -29.09
CA GLN A 61 33.37 4.98 -28.28
C GLN A 61 33.12 4.67 -26.79
N THR A 62 31.88 4.57 -26.31
CA THR A 62 31.58 4.55 -24.84
C THR A 62 31.35 3.17 -24.21
N GLY A 63 31.32 2.08 -24.99
CA GLY A 63 30.75 0.80 -24.55
C GLY A 63 31.32 0.19 -23.25
N ARG A 64 32.63 0.20 -23.04
CA ARG A 64 33.24 -0.44 -21.84
C ARG A 64 33.08 0.40 -20.57
N SER A 65 33.23 1.71 -20.66
CA SER A 65 33.06 2.63 -19.52
C SER A 65 31.59 2.77 -19.12
N ALA A 66 30.68 2.82 -20.10
CA ALA A 66 29.25 2.80 -19.86
C ALA A 66 28.83 1.52 -19.14
N ARG A 67 29.28 0.35 -19.62
CA ARG A 67 29.01 -0.94 -18.96
C ARG A 67 29.42 -0.96 -17.48
N MET A 68 30.62 -0.47 -17.17
CA MET A 68 31.10 -0.42 -15.78
C MET A 68 30.24 0.49 -14.90
N LEU A 69 29.77 1.62 -15.43
CA LEU A 69 28.81 2.48 -14.73
C LEU A 69 27.47 1.76 -14.49
N TYR A 70 26.91 1.09 -15.48
CA TYR A 70 25.67 0.33 -15.32
C TYR A 70 25.80 -0.85 -14.36
N GLU A 71 26.97 -1.49 -14.27
CA GLU A 71 27.28 -2.50 -13.25
C GLU A 71 27.26 -1.88 -11.84
N VAL A 72 27.86 -0.69 -11.64
CA VAL A 72 27.81 0.03 -10.35
C VAL A 72 26.37 0.40 -9.97
N LEU A 73 25.59 0.95 -10.91
CA LEU A 73 24.19 1.30 -10.67
C LEU A 73 23.33 0.06 -10.41
N GLY A 74 23.60 -1.03 -11.11
CA GLY A 74 22.93 -2.32 -10.92
C GLY A 74 23.17 -2.89 -9.53
N ASP A 75 24.40 -2.88 -9.05
CA ASP A 75 24.75 -3.38 -7.71
C ASP A 75 24.04 -2.57 -6.61
N ILE A 76 24.04 -1.23 -6.71
CA ILE A 76 23.31 -0.35 -5.78
C ILE A 76 21.82 -0.69 -5.81
N TRP A 77 21.25 -0.78 -7.01
CA TRP A 77 19.81 -0.99 -7.21
C TRP A 77 19.34 -2.34 -6.66
N VAL A 78 20.08 -3.41 -6.93
CA VAL A 78 19.75 -4.76 -6.44
C VAL A 78 19.71 -4.80 -4.92
N VAL A 79 20.67 -4.17 -4.26
CA VAL A 79 20.68 -4.11 -2.79
C VAL A 79 19.53 -3.24 -2.28
N GLN A 80 19.28 -2.08 -2.89
CA GLN A 80 18.15 -1.22 -2.49
C GLN A 80 16.79 -1.91 -2.64
N ARG A 81 16.65 -2.83 -3.59
CA ARG A 81 15.41 -3.55 -3.90
C ARG A 81 15.32 -4.94 -3.31
N ASN A 82 16.28 -5.37 -2.49
CA ASN A 82 16.27 -6.69 -1.88
C ASN A 82 16.51 -6.59 -0.37
N PRO A 83 15.44 -6.65 0.45
CA PRO A 83 15.55 -6.63 1.92
C PRO A 83 16.52 -7.67 2.49
N TYR A 84 16.63 -8.86 1.88
CA TYR A 84 17.56 -9.90 2.34
C TYR A 84 19.03 -9.50 2.13
N LEU A 85 19.35 -8.84 1.02
CA LEU A 85 20.70 -8.31 0.80
C LEU A 85 20.99 -7.11 1.72
N GLN A 86 19.98 -6.28 2.01
CA GLN A 86 20.13 -5.20 2.98
C GLN A 86 20.45 -5.75 4.36
N ASP A 87 19.69 -6.75 4.83
CA ASP A 87 19.88 -7.36 6.14
C ASP A 87 21.26 -8.02 6.23
N ASP A 88 21.68 -8.81 5.23
CA ASP A 88 23.02 -9.40 5.18
C ASP A 88 24.14 -8.36 5.27
N LEU A 89 24.03 -7.25 4.56
CA LEU A 89 25.04 -6.18 4.57
C LEU A 89 25.00 -5.32 5.84
N LEU A 90 23.84 -5.21 6.50
CA LEU A 90 23.72 -4.58 7.82
C LEU A 90 24.40 -5.44 8.89
N ASP A 91 24.23 -6.76 8.82
CA ASP A 91 24.80 -7.72 9.77
C ASP A 91 26.29 -7.98 9.54
N ASN A 92 26.80 -7.75 8.32
CA ASN A 92 28.19 -7.98 7.94
C ASN A 92 28.91 -6.68 7.49
N PRO A 93 29.35 -5.81 8.43
CA PRO A 93 30.02 -4.55 8.10
C PRO A 93 31.26 -4.69 7.20
N LYS A 94 32.01 -5.81 7.33
CA LYS A 94 33.17 -6.11 6.48
C LYS A 94 32.75 -6.33 5.02
N ARG A 95 31.69 -7.11 4.79
CA ARG A 95 31.16 -7.39 3.44
C ARG A 95 30.61 -6.12 2.81
N ARG A 96 29.91 -5.30 3.62
CA ARG A 96 29.45 -3.96 3.24
C ARG A 96 30.60 -3.06 2.80
N GLY A 97 31.68 -3.01 3.58
CA GLY A 97 32.89 -2.26 3.21
C GLY A 97 33.49 -2.73 1.89
N GLN A 98 33.66 -4.04 1.72
CA GLN A 98 34.18 -4.62 0.47
C GLN A 98 33.33 -4.28 -0.76
N LEU A 99 31.99 -4.29 -0.62
CA LEU A 99 31.09 -3.87 -1.69
C LEU A 99 31.30 -2.40 -2.04
N ILE A 100 31.28 -1.51 -1.05
CA ILE A 100 31.45 -0.06 -1.24
C ILE A 100 32.81 0.25 -1.89
N ASP A 101 33.88 -0.38 -1.40
CA ASP A 101 35.23 -0.24 -1.97
C ASP A 101 35.28 -0.71 -3.42
N ALA A 102 34.63 -1.83 -3.74
CA ALA A 102 34.54 -2.34 -5.12
C ALA A 102 33.78 -1.38 -6.05
N LEU A 103 32.69 -0.76 -5.58
CA LEU A 103 31.95 0.24 -6.35
C LEU A 103 32.81 1.48 -6.64
N HIS A 104 33.52 2.00 -5.63
CA HIS A 104 34.47 3.10 -5.82
C HIS A 104 35.62 2.73 -6.74
N HIS A 105 36.16 1.51 -6.62
CA HIS A 105 37.24 1.02 -7.49
C HIS A 105 36.81 1.00 -8.96
N ARG A 106 35.64 0.44 -9.26
CA ARG A 106 35.11 0.39 -10.64
C ARG A 106 34.89 1.80 -11.20
N LEU A 107 34.34 2.74 -10.44
CA LEU A 107 34.25 4.14 -10.88
C LEU A 107 35.62 4.78 -11.09
N GLY A 108 36.61 4.46 -10.24
CA GLY A 108 37.99 4.92 -10.40
C GLY A 108 38.67 4.37 -11.66
N GLU A 109 38.33 3.16 -12.10
CA GLU A 109 38.77 2.63 -13.41
C GLU A 109 38.14 3.37 -14.58
N VAL A 110 36.86 3.76 -14.49
CA VAL A 110 36.21 4.59 -15.52
C VAL A 110 36.90 5.95 -15.62
N ASP A 111 37.23 6.57 -14.48
CA ASP A 111 37.93 7.86 -14.43
C ASP A 111 39.38 7.76 -14.94
N ARG A 112 40.11 6.67 -14.65
CA ARG A 112 41.45 6.43 -15.22
C ARG A 112 41.42 6.31 -16.73
N ARG A 113 40.38 5.64 -17.28
CA ARG A 113 40.21 5.50 -18.74
C ARG A 113 39.84 6.81 -19.44
N ARG A 114 39.22 7.75 -18.73
CA ARG A 114 39.03 9.13 -19.21
C ARG A 114 40.38 9.82 -19.50
N HIS A 115 41.42 9.45 -18.78
CA HIS A 115 42.75 10.08 -18.86
C HIS A 115 43.82 9.23 -19.59
N SER A 116 43.51 8.01 -20.02
CA SER A 116 44.48 7.12 -20.68
C SER A 116 44.61 7.43 -22.18
N ALA A 117 45.86 7.49 -22.66
CA ALA A 117 46.28 7.87 -24.01
C ALA A 117 45.94 6.88 -25.16
N ASP A 118 45.05 5.91 -24.95
CA ASP A 118 44.62 4.95 -25.99
C ASP A 118 43.53 5.50 -26.92
N ALA A 119 43.26 6.80 -26.88
CA ALA A 119 42.38 7.48 -27.82
C ALA A 119 43.18 7.93 -29.06
N PRO A 120 42.75 7.58 -30.30
CA PRO A 120 43.46 7.98 -31.52
C PRO A 120 43.61 9.50 -31.60
N ALA A 121 44.69 9.97 -32.24
CA ALA A 121 45.20 11.35 -32.26
C ALA A 121 44.22 12.47 -32.72
N GLU A 122 42.98 12.13 -33.07
CA GLU A 122 41.86 13.05 -33.28
C GLU A 122 41.13 13.43 -31.97
N ALA A 123 41.47 12.78 -30.85
CA ALA A 123 40.85 12.94 -29.53
C ALA A 123 41.34 14.15 -28.71
N GLN A 124 42.11 15.06 -29.30
CA GLN A 124 42.42 16.37 -28.71
C GLN A 124 41.18 17.30 -28.71
N ALA A 125 40.05 16.86 -29.27
CA ALA A 125 38.89 17.68 -29.62
C ALA A 125 37.63 17.47 -28.76
N ASP A 126 37.67 16.84 -27.57
CA ASP A 126 36.42 16.64 -26.83
C ASP A 126 36.47 16.95 -25.32
N ALA A 127 37.02 18.11 -24.99
CA ALA A 127 36.90 18.70 -23.65
C ALA A 127 35.44 18.80 -23.16
N SER A 128 34.48 18.86 -24.11
CA SER A 128 33.04 18.81 -23.83
C SER A 128 32.61 17.43 -23.32
N ARG A 129 32.94 16.35 -24.04
CA ARG A 129 32.70 14.97 -23.60
C ARG A 129 33.37 14.64 -22.27
N ASP A 130 34.61 15.05 -22.07
CA ASP A 130 35.31 14.83 -20.80
C ASP A 130 34.61 15.49 -19.62
N LYS A 131 34.07 16.70 -19.82
CA LYS A 131 33.26 17.40 -18.82
C LYS A 131 31.96 16.66 -18.51
N LEU A 132 31.29 16.12 -19.53
CA LEU A 132 30.07 15.33 -19.38
C LEU A 132 30.31 14.00 -18.64
N VAL A 133 31.39 13.29 -18.96
CA VAL A 133 31.78 12.07 -18.25
C VAL A 133 32.14 12.37 -16.79
N ALA A 134 32.87 13.47 -16.55
CA ALA A 134 33.19 13.90 -15.18
C ALA A 134 31.92 14.25 -14.37
N GLU A 135 30.93 14.90 -14.99
CA GLU A 135 29.61 15.18 -14.38
C GLU A 135 28.88 13.89 -13.97
N LEU A 136 28.88 12.87 -14.84
CA LEU A 136 28.31 11.56 -14.53
C LEU A 136 29.04 10.84 -13.40
N LEU A 137 30.38 10.84 -13.43
CA LEU A 137 31.19 10.21 -12.39
C LEU A 137 31.00 10.88 -11.04
N ALA A 138 30.88 12.21 -11.00
CA ALA A 138 30.55 12.93 -9.78
C ALA A 138 29.17 12.51 -9.23
N SER A 139 28.16 12.44 -10.10
CA SER A 139 26.82 12.00 -9.74
C SER A 139 26.81 10.56 -9.22
N ALA A 140 27.57 9.66 -9.85
CA ALA A 140 27.69 8.27 -9.45
C ALA A 140 28.44 8.09 -8.12
N ARG A 141 29.52 8.86 -7.88
CA ARG A 141 30.22 8.89 -6.58
C ARG A 141 29.27 9.31 -5.46
N GLN A 142 28.50 10.39 -5.67
CA GLN A 142 27.49 10.81 -4.70
C GLN A 142 26.40 9.74 -4.46
N ALA A 143 26.03 8.96 -5.48
CA ALA A 143 25.08 7.87 -5.32
C ALA A 143 25.65 6.73 -4.45
N ILE A 144 26.94 6.39 -4.61
CA ILE A 144 27.63 5.45 -3.73
C ILE A 144 27.69 5.99 -2.30
N ASP A 145 28.03 7.27 -2.11
CA ASP A 145 28.10 7.88 -0.78
C ASP A 145 26.73 7.86 -0.07
N ARG A 146 25.65 8.18 -0.81
CA ARG A 146 24.27 8.05 -0.31
C ARG A 146 23.92 6.61 0.05
N PHE A 147 24.29 5.65 -0.82
CA PHE A 147 24.08 4.23 -0.59
C PHE A 147 24.80 3.73 0.67
N ALA A 148 26.07 4.09 0.84
CA ALA A 148 26.85 3.76 2.03
C ALA A 148 26.21 4.35 3.30
N LYS A 149 25.86 5.64 3.28
CA LYS A 149 25.25 6.35 4.42
C LYS A 149 23.87 5.79 4.78
N ALA A 150 23.12 5.24 3.82
CA ALA A 150 21.79 4.68 4.06
C ALA A 150 21.82 3.50 5.05
N PHE A 151 22.91 2.72 5.09
CA PHE A 151 23.05 1.63 6.06
C PHE A 151 23.15 2.17 7.50
N ASP A 152 23.98 3.19 7.73
CA ASP A 152 24.14 3.77 9.07
C ASP A 152 22.85 4.46 9.55
N GLN A 153 22.14 5.12 8.62
CA GLN A 153 20.80 5.65 8.87
C GLN A 153 19.81 4.55 9.27
N THR A 154 19.83 3.43 8.54
CA THR A 154 18.95 2.27 8.80
C THR A 154 19.26 1.65 10.16
N THR A 155 20.53 1.41 10.49
CA THR A 155 20.94 0.87 11.80
C THR A 155 20.50 1.79 12.94
N THR A 156 20.72 3.10 12.79
CA THR A 156 20.32 4.09 13.80
C THR A 156 18.81 4.10 13.99
N LEU A 157 18.04 4.09 12.89
CA LEU A 157 16.59 4.08 12.93
C LEU A 157 16.04 2.76 13.49
N ARG A 158 16.63 1.60 13.17
CA ARG A 158 16.25 0.30 13.75
C ARG A 158 16.44 0.29 15.26
N LYS A 159 17.57 0.80 15.75
CA LYS A 159 17.84 0.90 17.19
C LYS A 159 16.81 1.78 17.90
N ARG A 160 16.54 2.98 17.35
CA ARG A 160 15.52 3.89 17.91
C ARG A 160 14.13 3.26 17.87
N THR A 161 13.76 2.64 16.75
CA THR A 161 12.46 1.97 16.59
C THR A 161 12.28 0.84 17.60
N ALA A 162 13.29 -0.01 17.79
CA ALA A 162 13.25 -1.09 18.77
C ALA A 162 13.12 -0.56 20.22
N GLN A 163 13.75 0.57 20.53
CA GLN A 163 13.63 1.22 21.84
C GLN A 163 12.23 1.80 22.07
N VAL A 164 11.72 2.59 21.12
CA VAL A 164 10.43 3.28 21.23
C VAL A 164 9.27 2.29 21.20
N LEU A 165 9.24 1.40 20.21
CA LEU A 165 8.13 0.47 20.02
C LEU A 165 8.25 -0.79 20.88
N GLY A 166 9.47 -1.18 21.29
CA GLY A 166 9.67 -2.32 22.19
C GLY A 166 9.19 -2.08 23.62
N ALA A 167 8.92 -0.82 23.99
CA ALA A 167 8.23 -0.48 25.23
C ALA A 167 6.70 -0.66 25.14
N VAL A 168 6.16 -0.80 23.92
CA VAL A 168 4.72 -0.83 23.62
C VAL A 168 4.25 -2.24 23.28
N THR A 169 5.00 -2.93 22.41
CA THR A 169 4.69 -4.27 21.92
C THR A 169 5.86 -5.21 22.14
N ARG A 170 5.61 -6.51 22.07
CA ARG A 170 6.66 -7.53 22.04
C ARG A 170 7.63 -7.31 20.87
N SER A 171 8.90 -7.67 21.07
CA SER A 171 9.95 -7.49 20.07
C SER A 171 9.70 -8.26 18.76
N ASP A 172 9.05 -9.43 18.84
CA ASP A 172 8.72 -10.25 17.66
C ASP A 172 7.61 -9.63 16.79
N ASN A 173 6.89 -8.64 17.30
CA ASN A 173 5.92 -7.84 16.54
C ASN A 173 6.57 -6.68 15.80
N ILE A 174 7.87 -6.41 16.00
CA ILE A 174 8.62 -5.35 15.33
C ILE A 174 9.52 -6.01 14.27
N LYS A 175 8.98 -6.14 13.07
CA LYS A 175 9.55 -6.98 12.03
C LYS A 175 10.35 -6.16 11.02
N PHE A 176 11.67 -6.27 11.11
CA PHE A 176 12.61 -5.69 10.15
C PHE A 176 13.05 -6.67 9.05
N ASP A 177 12.70 -7.95 9.19
CA ASP A 177 13.19 -9.03 8.35
C ASP A 177 12.65 -8.95 6.91
N GLY A 178 13.42 -9.54 5.99
CA GLY A 178 13.08 -9.55 4.57
C GLY A 178 11.74 -10.20 4.24
N LEU A 179 11.32 -11.28 4.92
CA LEU A 179 10.06 -11.96 4.61
C LEU A 179 8.86 -11.06 4.92
N SER A 180 8.85 -10.44 6.09
CA SER A 180 7.80 -9.51 6.50
C SER A 180 7.74 -8.31 5.56
N ARG A 181 8.89 -7.69 5.25
CA ARG A 181 8.94 -6.51 4.37
C ARG A 181 8.52 -6.84 2.92
N VAL A 182 8.88 -8.02 2.41
CA VAL A 182 8.51 -8.47 1.06
C VAL A 182 7.02 -8.81 0.96
N SER A 183 6.45 -9.46 1.97
CA SER A 183 5.01 -9.80 1.98
C SER A 183 4.09 -8.58 2.13
N HIS A 184 4.62 -7.45 2.59
CA HIS A 184 3.88 -6.21 2.86
C HIS A 184 4.23 -5.07 1.90
N VAL A 185 4.91 -5.36 0.79
CA VAL A 185 5.32 -4.36 -0.22
C VAL A 185 4.19 -3.98 -1.19
N THR A 186 3.15 -4.83 -1.30
CA THR A 186 2.07 -4.69 -2.29
C THR A 186 0.73 -5.14 -1.74
N ASP A 187 -0.35 -4.65 -2.32
CA ASP A 187 -1.69 -5.24 -2.25
C ASP A 187 -2.03 -5.98 -3.56
N ALA A 188 -3.31 -6.23 -3.83
CA ALA A 188 -3.76 -6.94 -5.02
C ALA A 188 -3.58 -6.15 -6.34
N THR A 189 -3.16 -4.88 -6.28
CA THR A 189 -2.69 -4.15 -7.48
C THR A 189 -1.38 -4.68 -8.06
N ASP A 190 -0.64 -5.47 -7.27
CA ASP A 190 0.70 -5.96 -7.56
C ASP A 190 1.77 -4.84 -7.71
N TRP A 191 1.44 -3.60 -7.30
CA TRP A 191 2.34 -2.46 -7.34
C TRP A 191 3.39 -2.56 -6.23
N ARG A 192 4.66 -2.60 -6.63
CA ARG A 192 5.82 -2.68 -5.73
C ARG A 192 6.65 -1.41 -5.80
N VAL A 193 6.15 -0.33 -5.18
CA VAL A 193 6.80 0.99 -5.26
C VAL A 193 7.99 1.08 -4.31
N GLU A 194 7.79 0.94 -3.00
CA GLU A 194 8.86 0.89 -1.99
C GLU A 194 8.65 -0.26 -1.01
N TYR A 195 9.74 -0.75 -0.40
CA TYR A 195 9.65 -1.67 0.74
C TYR A 195 9.43 -0.88 2.02
N PRO A 196 8.57 -1.34 2.94
CA PRO A 196 8.42 -0.68 4.22
C PRO A 196 9.72 -0.80 5.04
N PHE A 197 9.98 0.17 5.90
CA PHE A 197 11.13 0.12 6.81
C PHE A 197 10.91 -0.93 7.90
N VAL A 198 9.68 -1.02 8.42
CA VAL A 198 9.27 -1.98 9.44
C VAL A 198 7.83 -2.44 9.22
N VAL A 199 7.54 -3.68 9.57
CA VAL A 199 6.17 -4.20 9.70
C VAL A 199 5.87 -4.41 11.18
N LEU A 200 4.73 -3.88 11.65
CA LEU A 200 4.26 -4.00 13.02
C LEU A 200 3.04 -4.92 13.06
N THR A 201 3.04 -5.89 13.97
CA THR A 201 1.96 -6.89 14.09
C THR A 201 1.43 -6.97 15.53
N PRO A 202 0.66 -5.97 16.01
CA PRO A 202 0.17 -5.91 17.40
C PRO A 202 -0.58 -7.18 17.79
N ASP A 203 -0.52 -7.58 19.07
CA ASP A 203 -1.32 -8.71 19.59
C ASP A 203 -2.72 -8.25 20.01
N THR A 204 -2.85 -6.99 20.45
CA THR A 204 -4.06 -6.44 21.07
C THR A 204 -4.40 -5.07 20.52
N GLU A 205 -5.67 -4.67 20.61
CA GLU A 205 -6.06 -3.34 20.13
C GLU A 205 -5.48 -2.24 21.04
N GLU A 206 -5.28 -2.51 22.32
CA GLU A 206 -4.73 -1.59 23.32
C GLU A 206 -3.34 -1.05 22.94
N GLU A 207 -2.55 -1.79 22.15
CA GLU A 207 -1.24 -1.36 21.66
C GLU A 207 -1.33 -0.23 20.62
N MET A 208 -2.46 -0.10 19.92
CA MET A 208 -2.57 0.65 18.67
C MET A 208 -2.26 2.15 18.84
N ALA A 209 -2.79 2.81 19.87
CA ALA A 209 -2.54 4.22 20.12
C ALA A 209 -1.06 4.52 20.36
N ALA A 210 -0.41 3.71 21.19
CA ALA A 210 1.00 3.86 21.50
C ALA A 210 1.89 3.52 20.29
N LEU A 211 1.52 2.54 19.46
CA LEU A 211 2.21 2.23 18.21
C LEU A 211 2.13 3.39 17.20
N VAL A 212 0.94 3.98 17.03
CA VAL A 212 0.75 5.16 16.17
C VAL A 212 1.62 6.32 16.65
N LYS A 213 1.56 6.64 17.95
CA LYS A 213 2.37 7.70 18.56
C LYS A 213 3.87 7.47 18.34
N GLY A 214 4.34 6.25 18.59
CA GLY A 214 5.75 5.88 18.40
C GLY A 214 6.19 5.99 16.94
N CYS A 215 5.35 5.58 15.99
CA CYS A 215 5.65 5.73 14.56
C CYS A 215 5.77 7.21 14.14
N VAL A 216 4.86 8.07 14.63
CA VAL A 216 4.91 9.52 14.38
C VAL A 216 6.19 10.13 14.99
N GLU A 217 6.57 9.76 16.21
CA GLU A 217 7.81 10.22 16.86
C GLU A 217 9.08 9.83 16.07
N LEU A 218 9.07 8.63 15.47
CA LEU A 218 10.15 8.14 14.61
C LEU A 218 10.14 8.80 13.21
N GLY A 219 9.09 9.57 12.90
CA GLY A 219 8.86 10.19 11.60
C GLY A 219 8.66 9.15 10.50
N LEU A 220 7.92 8.07 10.81
CA LEU A 220 7.52 7.03 9.88
C LEU A 220 6.14 7.35 9.30
N THR A 221 5.96 7.17 7.99
CA THR A 221 4.62 7.15 7.39
C THR A 221 3.91 5.85 7.77
N ILE A 222 2.74 5.95 8.39
CA ILE A 222 1.96 4.79 8.82
C ILE A 222 1.07 4.31 7.68
N ILE A 223 1.05 3.00 7.45
CA ILE A 223 0.21 2.35 6.44
C ILE A 223 -0.58 1.23 7.14
N PRO A 224 -1.89 1.39 7.38
CA PRO A 224 -2.69 0.31 7.91
C PRO A 224 -2.87 -0.80 6.88
N ARG A 225 -2.90 -2.04 7.36
CA ARG A 225 -3.07 -3.21 6.51
C ARG A 225 -3.82 -4.31 7.25
N GLY A 226 -4.84 -4.89 6.60
CA GLY A 226 -5.37 -6.22 6.94
C GLY A 226 -4.81 -7.26 5.95
N GLY A 227 -5.65 -8.15 5.40
CA GLY A 227 -5.20 -9.17 4.44
C GLY A 227 -4.65 -8.70 3.07
N GLY A 228 -4.47 -7.39 2.84
CA GLY A 228 -3.77 -6.87 1.66
C GLY A 228 -4.47 -7.10 0.31
N THR A 229 -5.79 -7.31 0.30
CA THR A 229 -6.57 -7.66 -0.91
C THR A 229 -7.12 -6.44 -1.67
N GLY A 230 -6.68 -5.22 -1.34
CA GLY A 230 -7.15 -3.99 -1.98
C GLY A 230 -6.67 -3.84 -3.42
N TYR A 231 -7.47 -3.20 -4.27
CA TYR A 231 -7.17 -2.94 -5.69
C TYR A 231 -6.94 -1.45 -6.00
N THR A 232 -6.69 -0.63 -4.97
CA THR A 232 -6.51 0.83 -5.10
C THR A 232 -5.11 1.29 -4.73
N GLY A 233 -4.23 0.40 -4.26
CA GLY A 233 -2.88 0.76 -3.80
C GLY A 233 -2.85 1.32 -2.37
N GLY A 234 -3.97 1.29 -1.63
CA GLY A 234 -4.09 1.90 -0.30
C GLY A 234 -3.15 1.28 0.76
N ALA A 235 -2.69 0.05 0.55
CA ALA A 235 -1.73 -0.62 1.44
C ALA A 235 -0.31 -0.73 0.84
N VAL A 236 0.00 0.03 -0.23
CA VAL A 236 1.30 0.02 -0.91
C VAL A 236 2.21 1.10 -0.34
N PRO A 237 3.41 0.77 0.17
CA PRO A 237 4.37 1.77 0.60
C PRO A 237 4.92 2.59 -0.57
N LEU A 238 4.79 3.92 -0.46
CA LEU A 238 5.32 4.88 -1.43
C LEU A 238 6.64 5.52 -0.98
N THR A 239 7.06 5.26 0.26
CA THR A 239 8.32 5.72 0.83
C THR A 239 8.96 4.60 1.63
N TRP A 240 10.30 4.50 1.56
CA TRP A 240 11.05 3.54 2.36
C TRP A 240 10.88 3.81 3.85
N LYS A 241 10.66 5.07 4.25
CA LYS A 241 10.52 5.50 5.64
C LYS A 241 9.07 5.33 6.13
N SER A 242 8.55 4.12 5.98
CA SER A 242 7.17 3.75 6.34
C SER A 242 7.10 2.58 7.31
N ALA A 243 6.08 2.58 8.15
CA ALA A 243 5.68 1.46 8.99
C ALA A 243 4.35 0.91 8.49
N VAL A 244 4.33 -0.37 8.10
CA VAL A 244 3.06 -1.06 7.84
C VAL A 244 2.58 -1.64 9.16
N ILE A 245 1.38 -1.24 9.62
CA ILE A 245 0.73 -1.84 10.79
C ILE A 245 -0.25 -2.88 10.30
N ASN A 246 0.10 -4.16 10.42
CA ASN A 246 -0.76 -5.27 10.05
C ASN A 246 -1.64 -5.70 11.23
N THR A 247 -2.95 -5.52 11.08
CA THR A 247 -3.95 -5.80 12.10
C THR A 247 -4.51 -7.22 12.07
N GLU A 248 -4.01 -8.13 11.23
CA GLU A 248 -4.52 -9.51 11.07
C GLU A 248 -4.55 -10.32 12.37
N LYS A 249 -3.70 -10.01 13.34
CA LYS A 249 -3.70 -10.64 14.67
C LYS A 249 -4.84 -10.17 15.59
N LEU A 250 -5.54 -9.08 15.26
CA LEU A 250 -6.71 -8.61 15.99
C LEU A 250 -7.95 -9.43 15.58
N GLU A 251 -7.90 -10.73 15.85
CA GLU A 251 -8.85 -11.73 15.30
C GLU A 251 -9.94 -12.17 16.30
N GLN A 252 -10.07 -11.46 17.42
CA GLN A 252 -11.13 -11.74 18.39
C GLN A 252 -12.50 -11.48 17.76
N MET A 253 -13.47 -12.36 17.99
CA MET A 253 -14.86 -12.17 17.54
C MET A 253 -15.85 -12.86 18.47
N THR A 254 -17.09 -12.41 18.46
CA THR A 254 -18.22 -13.13 19.09
C THR A 254 -18.91 -14.05 18.08
N GLU A 255 -19.77 -14.94 18.58
CA GLU A 255 -20.88 -15.47 17.77
C GLU A 255 -21.98 -14.42 17.64
N VAL A 256 -23.07 -14.75 16.94
CA VAL A 256 -24.24 -13.86 16.86
C VAL A 256 -24.87 -13.68 18.25
N GLU A 257 -25.09 -12.42 18.61
CA GLU A 257 -25.73 -12.00 19.86
C GLU A 257 -26.82 -10.96 19.61
N MET A 258 -27.88 -11.00 20.42
CA MET A 258 -28.96 -10.03 20.38
C MET A 258 -28.61 -8.82 21.24
N VAL A 259 -28.28 -7.70 20.61
CA VAL A 259 -27.81 -6.48 21.29
C VAL A 259 -28.81 -5.35 21.14
N ALA A 260 -29.09 -4.63 22.22
CA ALA A 260 -29.87 -3.40 22.17
C ALA A 260 -29.03 -2.29 21.52
N LEU A 261 -29.49 -1.75 20.39
CA LEU A 261 -28.83 -0.63 19.71
C LEU A 261 -29.51 0.70 20.07
N PRO A 262 -28.76 1.81 20.18
CA PRO A 262 -29.35 3.11 20.49
C PRO A 262 -30.43 3.50 19.47
N GLY A 263 -31.63 3.83 19.96
CA GLY A 263 -32.74 4.27 19.10
C GLY A 263 -33.44 3.15 18.32
N VAL A 264 -33.13 1.88 18.60
CA VAL A 264 -33.80 0.74 17.96
C VAL A 264 -34.67 0.01 18.98
N ASP A 265 -35.97 -0.11 18.69
CA ASP A 265 -36.99 -0.60 19.62
C ASP A 265 -36.76 -2.03 20.14
N LYS A 266 -36.05 -2.85 19.36
CA LYS A 266 -35.85 -4.28 19.66
C LYS A 266 -34.36 -4.63 19.58
N PRO A 267 -33.90 -5.61 20.38
CA PRO A 267 -32.57 -6.17 20.20
C PRO A 267 -32.36 -6.64 18.76
N VAL A 268 -31.16 -6.39 18.24
CA VAL A 268 -30.75 -6.70 16.88
C VAL A 268 -29.69 -7.80 16.92
N ALA A 269 -29.75 -8.74 15.98
CA ALA A 269 -28.71 -9.74 15.82
C ALA A 269 -27.42 -9.06 15.33
N THR A 270 -26.34 -9.21 16.08
CA THR A 270 -25.05 -8.57 15.78
C THR A 270 -23.88 -9.52 16.00
N VAL A 271 -22.73 -9.17 15.40
CA VAL A 271 -21.43 -9.83 15.64
C VAL A 271 -20.40 -8.75 15.95
N TRP A 272 -19.62 -8.92 17.00
CA TRP A 272 -18.44 -8.10 17.27
C TRP A 272 -17.19 -8.75 16.69
N THR A 273 -16.28 -7.93 16.17
CA THR A 273 -15.04 -8.38 15.54
C THR A 273 -13.90 -7.40 15.81
N GLY A 274 -12.69 -7.91 16.09
CA GLY A 274 -11.45 -7.17 15.90
C GLY A 274 -11.13 -6.98 14.41
N ALA A 275 -10.31 -5.98 14.08
CA ALA A 275 -10.03 -5.53 12.71
C ALA A 275 -9.39 -6.61 11.81
N GLY A 276 -8.71 -7.58 12.42
CA GLY A 276 -8.01 -8.68 11.75
C GLY A 276 -8.90 -9.84 11.34
N VAL A 277 -10.14 -9.93 11.84
CA VAL A 277 -11.04 -11.03 11.53
C VAL A 277 -11.28 -11.13 10.02
N VAL A 278 -10.99 -12.30 9.45
CA VAL A 278 -11.29 -12.62 8.05
C VAL A 278 -12.79 -12.57 7.82
N THR A 279 -13.21 -11.89 6.75
CA THR A 279 -14.62 -11.61 6.43
C THR A 279 -15.46 -12.89 6.38
N GLN A 280 -14.92 -13.96 5.80
CA GLN A 280 -15.59 -15.26 5.73
C GLN A 280 -15.95 -15.81 7.12
N ARG A 281 -15.10 -15.63 8.15
CA ARG A 281 -15.39 -16.10 9.51
C ARG A 281 -16.62 -15.43 10.11
N VAL A 282 -16.84 -14.15 9.79
CA VAL A 282 -18.03 -13.41 10.20
C VAL A 282 -19.28 -13.95 9.49
N ALA A 283 -19.15 -14.25 8.19
CA ALA A 283 -20.23 -14.86 7.42
C ALA A 283 -20.60 -16.24 7.96
N ASP A 284 -19.62 -17.08 8.28
CA ASP A 284 -19.83 -18.42 8.83
C ASP A 284 -20.52 -18.36 10.20
N ALA A 285 -20.15 -17.42 11.07
CA ALA A 285 -20.81 -17.21 12.36
C ALA A 285 -22.27 -16.77 12.21
N ALA A 286 -22.53 -15.85 11.27
CA ALA A 286 -23.90 -15.46 10.95
C ALA A 286 -24.71 -16.67 10.44
N GLU A 287 -24.16 -17.45 9.52
CA GLU A 287 -24.83 -18.62 8.92
C GLU A 287 -25.16 -19.71 9.96
N ARG A 288 -24.21 -20.03 10.86
CA ARG A 288 -24.44 -20.97 11.97
C ARG A 288 -25.62 -20.59 12.86
N ALA A 289 -25.88 -19.29 13.02
CA ALA A 289 -26.98 -18.76 13.80
C ALA A 289 -28.27 -18.52 12.98
N GLY A 290 -28.30 -18.90 11.70
CA GLY A 290 -29.45 -18.70 10.80
C GLY A 290 -29.59 -17.28 10.24
N PHE A 291 -28.51 -16.50 10.29
CA PHE A 291 -28.42 -15.15 9.75
C PHE A 291 -27.50 -15.09 8.52
N VAL A 292 -27.42 -13.92 7.90
CA VAL A 292 -26.51 -13.63 6.80
C VAL A 292 -25.73 -12.36 7.11
N PHE A 293 -24.41 -12.44 6.97
CA PHE A 293 -23.56 -11.25 6.93
C PHE A 293 -23.60 -10.66 5.52
N ALA A 294 -23.95 -9.37 5.43
CA ALA A 294 -24.19 -8.69 4.16
C ALA A 294 -22.92 -8.17 3.48
N VAL A 295 -21.84 -7.95 4.22
CA VAL A 295 -20.57 -7.46 3.66
C VAL A 295 -19.83 -8.63 3.03
N ASP A 296 -20.04 -8.81 1.72
CA ASP A 296 -19.61 -9.99 0.95
C ASP A 296 -18.69 -9.67 -0.24
N PRO A 297 -17.54 -8.98 -0.03
CA PRO A 297 -16.58 -8.75 -1.11
C PRO A 297 -16.12 -10.08 -1.72
N THR A 298 -15.76 -10.08 -3.01
CA THR A 298 -15.24 -11.28 -3.70
C THR A 298 -14.01 -11.88 -3.01
N SER A 299 -13.26 -11.07 -2.26
CA SER A 299 -12.12 -11.47 -1.45
C SER A 299 -12.47 -11.95 -0.04
N ALA A 300 -13.71 -12.37 0.26
CA ALA A 300 -14.15 -12.65 1.63
C ALA A 300 -13.25 -13.65 2.40
N GLU A 301 -12.65 -14.62 1.71
CA GLU A 301 -11.76 -15.63 2.28
C GLU A 301 -10.38 -15.08 2.72
N ALA A 302 -10.01 -13.86 2.29
CA ALA A 302 -8.71 -13.25 2.58
C ALA A 302 -8.80 -11.81 3.14
N SER A 303 -9.84 -11.06 2.79
CA SER A 303 -10.06 -9.70 3.29
C SER A 303 -10.46 -9.70 4.77
N CYS A 304 -9.94 -8.74 5.53
CA CYS A 304 -10.26 -8.54 6.94
C CYS A 304 -11.27 -7.42 7.14
N VAL A 305 -12.05 -7.49 8.23
CA VAL A 305 -13.09 -6.51 8.57
C VAL A 305 -12.59 -5.07 8.69
N GLY A 306 -11.38 -4.82 9.19
CA GLY A 306 -10.81 -3.46 9.23
C GLY A 306 -10.66 -2.86 7.82
N GLY A 307 -10.23 -3.69 6.85
CA GLY A 307 -10.18 -3.31 5.45
C GLY A 307 -11.57 -3.09 4.85
N ASN A 308 -12.58 -3.88 5.26
CA ASN A 308 -13.96 -3.68 4.81
C ASN A 308 -14.52 -2.32 5.23
N VAL A 309 -14.23 -1.87 6.45
CA VAL A 309 -14.59 -0.52 6.90
C VAL A 309 -13.81 0.54 6.11
N ALA A 310 -12.49 0.43 6.08
CA ALA A 310 -11.63 1.40 5.40
C ALA A 310 -11.96 1.58 3.90
N MET A 311 -12.50 0.54 3.26
CA MET A 311 -12.88 0.53 1.84
C MET A 311 -14.39 0.67 1.61
N ASN A 312 -15.19 0.76 2.67
CA ASN A 312 -16.65 0.65 2.62
C ASN A 312 -17.10 -0.51 1.72
N ALA A 313 -16.59 -1.72 2.01
CA ALA A 313 -16.72 -2.89 1.15
C ALA A 313 -18.18 -3.30 0.96
N GLY A 314 -18.47 -3.88 -0.20
CA GLY A 314 -19.76 -4.47 -0.49
C GLY A 314 -19.59 -5.47 -1.62
N GLY A 315 -20.55 -6.38 -1.74
CA GLY A 315 -20.61 -7.36 -2.83
C GLY A 315 -22.03 -7.50 -3.35
N LYS A 316 -22.42 -8.74 -3.67
CA LYS A 316 -23.71 -9.02 -4.34
C LYS A 316 -24.89 -8.71 -3.41
N LYS A 317 -24.72 -8.96 -2.10
CA LYS A 317 -25.74 -8.69 -1.08
C LYS A 317 -25.98 -7.20 -0.83
N ALA A 318 -25.09 -6.31 -1.31
CA ALA A 318 -25.25 -4.87 -1.14
C ALA A 318 -26.49 -4.30 -1.84
N VAL A 319 -27.06 -5.02 -2.81
CA VAL A 319 -28.34 -4.67 -3.43
C VAL A 319 -29.48 -4.67 -2.40
N LEU A 320 -29.45 -5.59 -1.44
CA LEU A 320 -30.47 -5.70 -0.39
C LEU A 320 -30.13 -4.84 0.83
N TRP A 321 -28.89 -4.90 1.32
CA TRP A 321 -28.50 -4.36 2.63
C TRP A 321 -27.37 -3.33 2.58
N GLY A 322 -26.94 -2.90 1.40
CA GLY A 322 -25.88 -1.91 1.24
C GLY A 322 -24.47 -2.42 1.56
N THR A 323 -23.53 -1.50 1.70
CA THR A 323 -22.11 -1.74 1.92
C THR A 323 -21.78 -1.81 3.41
N ALA A 324 -20.50 -1.86 3.79
CA ALA A 324 -20.06 -1.95 5.17
C ALA A 324 -20.68 -0.87 6.06
N LEU A 325 -20.74 0.38 5.61
CA LEU A 325 -21.37 1.48 6.35
C LEU A 325 -22.83 1.20 6.73
N ASP A 326 -23.59 0.62 5.80
CA ASP A 326 -25.00 0.29 6.01
C ASP A 326 -25.20 -0.77 7.10
N ASN A 327 -24.17 -1.57 7.37
CA ASN A 327 -24.20 -2.74 8.25
C ASN A 327 -23.43 -2.54 9.58
N LEU A 328 -22.81 -1.38 9.79
CA LEU A 328 -22.10 -1.06 11.02
C LEU A 328 -23.05 -0.48 12.07
N ALA A 329 -23.10 -1.13 13.23
CA ALA A 329 -23.70 -0.56 14.43
C ALA A 329 -22.70 0.35 15.17
N SER A 330 -21.43 -0.05 15.22
CA SER A 330 -20.34 0.76 15.75
C SER A 330 -18.97 0.32 15.24
N TRP A 331 -17.97 1.19 15.35
CA TRP A 331 -16.56 0.83 15.16
C TRP A 331 -15.65 1.65 16.07
N ARG A 332 -14.50 1.09 16.39
CA ARG A 332 -13.42 1.74 17.12
C ARG A 332 -12.20 1.89 16.22
N MET A 333 -11.49 2.98 16.40
CA MET A 333 -10.27 3.29 15.67
C MET A 333 -9.29 4.14 16.48
N VAL A 334 -8.04 4.17 16.03
CA VAL A 334 -7.02 5.10 16.51
C VAL A 334 -6.73 6.14 15.43
N THR A 335 -6.82 7.40 15.81
CA THR A 335 -6.57 8.56 14.94
C THR A 335 -5.07 8.85 14.78
N PRO A 336 -4.65 9.68 13.80
CA PRO A 336 -3.26 10.09 13.64
C PRO A 336 -2.66 10.79 14.87
N ASP A 337 -3.49 11.42 15.69
CA ASP A 337 -3.10 12.07 16.94
C ASP A 337 -2.93 11.08 18.11
N ALA A 338 -2.97 9.77 17.83
CA ALA A 338 -2.91 8.68 18.81
C ALA A 338 -4.04 8.73 19.86
N GLN A 339 -5.18 9.31 19.49
CA GLN A 339 -6.41 9.28 20.27
C GLN A 339 -7.31 8.14 19.81
N TRP A 340 -8.01 7.55 20.76
CA TRP A 340 -9.04 6.57 20.48
C TRP A 340 -10.34 7.25 20.07
N LEU A 341 -11.03 6.67 19.10
CA LEU A 341 -12.34 7.12 18.64
C LEU A 341 -13.28 5.92 18.55
N GLU A 342 -14.40 5.99 19.24
CA GLU A 342 -15.55 5.11 19.07
C GLU A 342 -16.64 5.85 18.29
N VAL A 343 -17.12 5.26 17.19
CA VAL A 343 -18.25 5.77 16.42
C VAL A 343 -19.42 4.82 16.60
N VAL A 344 -20.57 5.34 17.02
CA VAL A 344 -21.80 4.57 17.24
C VAL A 344 -22.90 5.12 16.34
N ARG A 345 -23.53 4.26 15.55
CA ARG A 345 -24.68 4.63 14.73
C ARG A 345 -25.93 4.68 15.62
N LEU A 346 -26.62 5.82 15.60
CA LEU A 346 -27.87 6.04 16.32
C LEU A 346 -29.05 5.79 15.38
N ASP A 347 -30.18 5.34 15.95
CA ASP A 347 -31.45 5.19 15.23
C ASP A 347 -31.29 4.35 13.94
N HIS A 348 -30.50 3.28 14.02
CA HIS A 348 -30.11 2.51 12.84
C HIS A 348 -31.33 1.90 12.14
N ASN A 349 -31.54 2.23 10.87
CA ASN A 349 -32.70 1.81 10.08
C ASN A 349 -32.69 0.33 9.60
N LEU A 350 -31.74 -0.47 10.08
CA LEU A 350 -31.48 -1.87 9.68
C LEU A 350 -31.49 -2.14 8.16
N GLY A 351 -31.14 -1.14 7.36
CA GLY A 351 -31.17 -1.20 5.91
C GLY A 351 -30.22 -0.18 5.30
N LYS A 352 -30.46 0.19 4.04
CA LYS A 352 -29.57 1.08 3.31
C LYS A 352 -29.63 2.49 3.90
N ILE A 353 -28.47 3.09 4.19
CA ILE A 353 -28.34 4.39 4.87
C ILE A 353 -28.90 5.56 4.05
N HIS A 354 -29.05 5.39 2.73
CA HIS A 354 -29.63 6.41 1.86
C HIS A 354 -31.16 6.39 1.78
N ASP A 355 -31.80 5.38 2.38
CA ASP A 355 -33.26 5.26 2.40
C ASP A 355 -33.90 6.07 3.55
N ILE A 356 -33.09 6.70 4.40
CA ILE A 356 -33.54 7.57 5.50
C ILE A 356 -33.21 9.03 5.23
N GLU A 357 -34.01 9.93 5.82
CA GLU A 357 -33.79 11.38 5.70
C GLU A 357 -32.45 11.80 6.30
N THR A 358 -32.17 11.36 7.53
CA THR A 358 -30.95 11.69 8.27
C THR A 358 -30.38 10.44 8.94
N ALA A 359 -29.08 10.22 8.79
CA ALA A 359 -28.31 9.22 9.52
C ALA A 359 -27.47 9.91 10.60
N SER A 360 -27.59 9.41 11.83
CA SER A 360 -27.01 10.04 13.02
C SER A 360 -25.89 9.17 13.60
N PHE A 361 -24.78 9.78 13.99
CA PHE A 361 -23.63 9.10 14.58
C PHE A 361 -23.15 9.84 15.82
N GLU A 362 -22.84 9.10 16.88
CA GLU A 362 -22.15 9.63 18.06
C GLU A 362 -20.67 9.25 17.97
N LEU A 363 -19.79 10.25 18.10
CA LEU A 363 -18.34 10.11 18.03
C LEU A 363 -17.78 10.40 19.42
N ARG A 364 -17.17 9.41 20.05
CA ARG A 364 -16.57 9.51 21.39
C ARG A 364 -15.06 9.41 21.30
N TYR A 365 -14.38 10.47 21.71
CA TYR A 365 -12.93 10.56 21.71
C TYR A 365 -12.38 10.27 23.10
N PHE A 366 -11.30 9.50 23.16
CA PHE A 366 -10.61 9.15 24.39
C PHE A 366 -9.10 9.37 24.23
N GLU A 367 -8.44 9.57 25.36
CA GLU A 367 -6.97 9.61 25.45
C GLU A 367 -6.35 8.29 24.97
N ALA A 368 -5.02 8.26 24.83
CA ALA A 368 -4.29 7.08 24.34
C ALA A 368 -4.51 5.79 25.16
N ASP A 369 -4.99 5.90 26.40
CA ASP A 369 -5.36 4.76 27.25
C ASP A 369 -6.68 4.07 26.82
N GLY A 370 -7.42 4.66 25.88
CA GLY A 370 -8.69 4.18 25.34
C GLY A 370 -9.86 4.24 26.32
N LYS A 371 -9.70 4.93 27.45
CA LYS A 371 -10.64 4.93 28.58
C LYS A 371 -10.99 6.33 29.06
N THR A 372 -10.02 7.24 29.12
CA THR A 372 -10.21 8.60 29.64
C THR A 372 -10.91 9.44 28.57
N PRO A 373 -12.17 9.89 28.78
CA PRO A 373 -12.91 10.62 27.76
C PRO A 373 -12.34 12.03 27.56
N ILE A 374 -12.27 12.45 26.29
CA ILE A 374 -11.85 13.80 25.89
C ILE A 374 -13.08 14.63 25.51
N ARG A 375 -13.88 14.12 24.57
CA ARG A 375 -15.08 14.79 24.04
C ARG A 375 -16.03 13.81 23.38
N THR A 376 -17.27 14.24 23.22
CA THR A 376 -18.30 13.55 22.45
C THR A 376 -18.92 14.52 21.45
N GLU A 377 -19.13 14.06 20.22
CA GLU A 377 -19.70 14.83 19.13
C GLU A 377 -20.82 14.03 18.47
N ARG A 378 -21.75 14.72 17.82
CA ARG A 378 -22.83 14.11 17.05
C ARG A 378 -22.77 14.61 15.61
N LEU A 379 -22.82 13.67 14.66
CA LEU A 379 -22.93 13.95 13.24
C LEU A 379 -24.30 13.50 12.74
N ASP A 380 -25.11 14.46 12.27
CA ASP A 380 -26.38 14.21 11.61
C ASP A 380 -26.21 14.51 10.11
N ILE A 381 -26.25 13.47 9.28
CA ILE A 381 -25.89 13.55 7.86
C ILE A 381 -27.10 13.12 7.03
N PRO A 382 -27.56 13.92 6.04
CA PRO A 382 -28.67 13.50 5.19
C PRO A 382 -28.36 12.18 4.46
N GLY A 383 -29.20 11.15 4.60
CA GLY A 383 -28.87 9.79 4.11
C GLY A 383 -28.50 9.75 2.63
N ARG A 384 -29.18 10.57 1.82
CA ARG A 384 -28.93 10.73 0.38
C ARG A 384 -27.52 11.20 0.00
N THR A 385 -26.72 11.75 0.92
CA THR A 385 -25.36 12.22 0.59
C THR A 385 -24.31 11.12 0.60
N PHE A 386 -24.60 9.95 1.18
CA PHE A 386 -23.63 8.85 1.26
C PHE A 386 -23.36 8.18 -0.09
N ARG A 387 -24.22 8.39 -1.09
CA ARG A 387 -23.99 7.92 -2.46
C ARG A 387 -24.80 8.74 -3.47
N LYS A 388 -24.23 8.96 -4.66
CA LYS A 388 -25.00 9.47 -5.80
C LYS A 388 -26.21 8.59 -6.10
N GLU A 389 -27.29 9.24 -6.50
CA GLU A 389 -28.53 8.57 -6.91
C GLU A 389 -28.25 7.53 -8.02
N GLY A 390 -28.86 6.36 -7.89
CA GLY A 390 -28.66 5.24 -8.81
C GLY A 390 -27.40 4.40 -8.57
N LEU A 391 -26.47 4.83 -7.70
CA LEU A 391 -25.31 4.01 -7.35
C LEU A 391 -25.58 3.13 -6.12
N GLY A 392 -25.28 1.84 -6.21
CA GLY A 392 -25.27 0.93 -5.07
C GLY A 392 -24.12 1.22 -4.09
N LYS A 393 -22.96 1.60 -4.62
CA LYS A 393 -21.77 2.05 -3.88
C LYS A 393 -21.17 3.26 -4.60
N ASP A 394 -20.81 4.30 -3.86
CA ASP A 394 -20.14 5.48 -4.38
C ASP A 394 -18.76 5.61 -3.76
N VAL A 395 -17.71 5.45 -4.57
CA VAL A 395 -16.30 5.60 -4.15
C VAL A 395 -15.72 6.98 -4.43
N THR A 396 -16.51 7.88 -5.03
CA THR A 396 -16.03 9.20 -5.46
C THR A 396 -15.99 10.21 -4.33
N ASP A 397 -16.85 10.04 -3.31
CA ASP A 397 -16.81 10.85 -2.10
C ASP A 397 -16.01 10.14 -1.00
N LYS A 398 -14.76 10.57 -0.78
CA LYS A 398 -13.92 10.10 0.34
C LYS A 398 -14.15 10.91 1.61
N PHE A 399 -14.80 12.07 1.55
CA PHE A 399 -15.05 12.90 2.71
C PHE A 399 -16.23 12.36 3.53
N LEU A 400 -17.29 11.86 2.88
CA LEU A 400 -18.49 11.28 3.51
C LEU A 400 -19.03 12.17 4.65
N ALA A 401 -19.15 13.46 4.35
CA ALA A 401 -19.57 14.50 5.29
C ALA A 401 -18.77 14.54 6.62
N GLY A 402 -17.51 14.11 6.59
CA GLY A 402 -16.62 14.09 7.76
C GLY A 402 -16.72 12.83 8.62
N LEU A 403 -17.51 11.82 8.21
CA LEU A 403 -17.61 10.55 8.94
C LEU A 403 -16.27 9.81 8.93
N PRO A 404 -15.65 9.53 10.09
CA PRO A 404 -14.28 9.03 10.16
C PRO A 404 -14.17 7.51 9.94
N GLY A 405 -13.02 7.07 9.43
CA GLY A 405 -12.62 5.67 9.25
C GLY A 405 -13.25 4.96 8.03
N ILE A 406 -14.53 5.23 7.73
CA ILE A 406 -15.25 4.56 6.64
C ILE A 406 -14.87 5.16 5.26
N GLN A 407 -14.47 4.31 4.32
CA GLN A 407 -14.05 4.72 2.95
C GLN A 407 -12.80 5.61 2.89
N LYS A 408 -12.00 5.64 3.96
CA LYS A 408 -10.83 6.52 4.09
C LYS A 408 -9.52 5.87 3.67
N GLU A 409 -9.54 4.56 3.42
CA GLU A 409 -8.36 3.77 3.04
C GLU A 409 -7.19 3.91 4.03
N GLY A 410 -7.51 4.20 5.31
CA GLY A 410 -6.51 4.39 6.36
C GLY A 410 -5.94 5.80 6.51
N CYS A 411 -6.39 6.76 5.71
CA CYS A 411 -5.83 8.13 5.71
C CYS A 411 -6.18 8.95 6.96
N ASP A 412 -7.20 8.57 7.72
CA ASP A 412 -7.65 9.28 8.93
C ASP A 412 -7.59 8.42 10.20
N GLY A 413 -6.95 7.26 10.14
CA GLY A 413 -6.72 6.39 11.29
C GLY A 413 -6.80 4.89 10.97
N LEU A 414 -6.69 4.09 12.02
CA LEU A 414 -6.66 2.63 11.95
C LEU A 414 -7.86 2.05 12.69
N ILE A 415 -8.73 1.34 11.96
CA ILE A 415 -9.83 0.58 12.55
C ILE A 415 -9.26 -0.56 13.41
N THR A 416 -9.78 -0.73 14.62
CA THR A 416 -9.33 -1.77 15.56
C THR A 416 -10.39 -2.81 15.86
N SER A 417 -11.66 -2.42 15.93
CA SER A 417 -12.78 -3.33 16.17
C SER A 417 -14.12 -2.74 15.70
N CYS A 418 -15.11 -3.60 15.51
CA CYS A 418 -16.40 -3.26 14.90
C CYS A 418 -17.54 -4.10 15.49
N ARG A 419 -18.76 -3.55 15.46
CA ARG A 419 -20.02 -4.26 15.71
C ARG A 419 -20.86 -4.20 14.43
N TRP A 420 -21.24 -5.37 13.93
CA TRP A 420 -21.98 -5.51 12.68
C TRP A 420 -23.39 -6.00 12.93
N ILE A 421 -24.39 -5.46 12.23
CA ILE A 421 -25.70 -6.09 12.14
C ILE A 421 -25.66 -7.27 11.17
N VAL A 422 -26.39 -8.34 11.48
CA VAL A 422 -26.60 -9.48 10.58
C VAL A 422 -28.09 -9.62 10.26
N HIS A 423 -28.40 -10.14 9.06
CA HIS A 423 -29.75 -10.11 8.51
C HIS A 423 -30.36 -11.50 8.40
N CYS A 424 -31.67 -11.57 8.15
CA CYS A 424 -32.30 -12.82 7.77
C CYS A 424 -32.46 -12.87 6.24
N MET A 425 -32.12 -14.00 5.63
CA MET A 425 -32.41 -14.22 4.21
C MET A 425 -33.93 -14.27 3.96
N PRO A 426 -34.41 -13.79 2.79
CA PRO A 426 -35.78 -14.01 2.37
C PRO A 426 -36.13 -15.51 2.37
N LYS A 427 -37.34 -15.86 2.85
CA LYS A 427 -37.81 -17.25 2.94
C LYS A 427 -37.79 -18.00 1.60
N HIS A 428 -37.90 -17.26 0.50
CA HIS A 428 -37.90 -17.80 -0.85
C HIS A 428 -36.85 -17.07 -1.68
N THR A 429 -35.88 -17.83 -2.20
CA THR A 429 -34.83 -17.33 -3.08
C THR A 429 -34.93 -18.07 -4.42
N ARG A 430 -34.83 -17.34 -5.53
CA ARG A 430 -34.75 -17.90 -6.89
C ARG A 430 -33.64 -17.22 -7.66
N THR A 431 -32.86 -17.99 -8.39
CA THR A 431 -31.85 -17.48 -9.33
C THR A 431 -32.38 -17.63 -10.74
N VAL A 432 -32.36 -16.53 -11.51
CA VAL A 432 -32.73 -16.53 -12.92
C VAL A 432 -31.50 -16.14 -13.74
N CYS A 433 -31.22 -16.87 -14.81
CA CYS A 433 -30.22 -16.52 -15.80
C CYS A 433 -30.95 -15.90 -17.00
N LEU A 434 -30.57 -14.68 -17.38
CA LEU A 434 -31.13 -13.96 -18.52
C LEU A 434 -30.01 -13.70 -19.53
N GLU A 435 -30.25 -14.05 -20.79
CA GLU A 435 -29.38 -13.74 -21.92
C GLU A 435 -30.13 -12.79 -22.86
N PHE A 436 -29.51 -11.68 -23.22
CA PHE A 436 -30.08 -10.69 -24.13
C PHE A 436 -29.32 -10.72 -25.46
N PHE A 437 -30.03 -10.89 -26.56
CA PHE A 437 -29.47 -10.84 -27.91
C PHE A 437 -29.75 -9.48 -28.56
N GLY A 438 -28.70 -8.78 -29.02
CA GLY A 438 -28.81 -7.51 -29.72
C GLY A 438 -27.49 -6.72 -29.72
N ASN A 439 -27.30 -5.83 -30.69
CA ASN A 439 -26.22 -4.84 -30.63
C ASN A 439 -26.60 -3.77 -29.58
N PRO A 440 -25.69 -3.35 -28.68
CA PRO A 440 -25.92 -2.20 -27.82
C PRO A 440 -25.93 -0.94 -28.68
N THR A 441 -27.08 -0.62 -29.27
CA THR A 441 -27.34 0.73 -29.80
C THR A 441 -27.60 1.63 -28.62
N LEU A 442 -26.60 2.45 -28.28
CA LEU A 442 -26.71 3.62 -27.42
C LEU A 442 -27.71 4.63 -27.99
#